data_AF-A0A7L0LCD2-F1
#
_entry.id   AF-A0A7L0LCD2-F1
#
_cell.length_a   1.000
_cell.length_b   1.000
_cell.length_c   1.000
_cell.angle_alpha   90.00
_cell.angle_beta   90.00
_cell.angle_gamma   90.00
#
_symmetry.space_group_name_H-M   'P 1'
#
loop_
_entity.id
_entity.type
_entity.pdbx_description
1 polymer ?
#
loop_
_entity_poly.entity_id
_entity_poly.type
_entity_poly.pdbx_seq_one_letter_code
_entity_poly.pdbx_strand_id
1 'polypeptide(L)'
;MSGLMEDEKLRVQQLRALRRRWLRDQELSPREPVLPPRRLGPVAAFWERFLQPGRPWRQQVHKFYQTGSFVMLRVLLPAWAVTYFLKYHI
;
A
#
# COMPACT_ATOMS: atom_id res chain seq x y z
N MET A 1 18.88 -56.59 13.70
CA MET A 1 19.05 -55.12 13.74
C MET A 1 18.71 -54.44 12.40
N SER A 2 18.04 -55.10 11.46
CA SER A 2 17.64 -54.53 10.16
C SER A 2 16.29 -53.80 10.17
N GLY A 3 15.38 -54.15 11.08
CA GLY A 3 14.05 -53.53 11.18
C GLY A 3 14.07 -52.04 11.52
N LEU A 4 14.97 -51.62 12.43
CA LEU A 4 15.15 -50.21 12.82
C LEU A 4 15.56 -49.31 11.64
N MET A 5 16.39 -49.81 10.71
CA MET A 5 16.79 -49.05 9.52
C MET A 5 15.67 -48.95 8.48
N GLU A 6 14.86 -49.99 8.30
CA GLU A 6 13.73 -49.94 7.37
C GLU A 6 12.61 -49.03 7.88
N ASP A 7 12.34 -49.03 9.19
CA ASP A 7 11.40 -48.08 9.82
C ASP A 7 11.88 -46.63 9.68
N GLU A 8 13.18 -46.39 9.79
CA GLU A 8 13.77 -45.05 9.64
C GLU A 8 13.68 -44.56 8.18
N LYS A 9 13.91 -45.44 7.20
CA LYS A 9 13.68 -45.13 5.78
C LYS A 9 12.21 -44.83 5.49
N LEU A 10 11.30 -45.63 6.05
CA LEU A 10 9.86 -45.44 5.90
C LEU A 10 9.41 -44.10 6.49
N ARG A 11 9.93 -43.75 7.67
CA ARG A 11 9.70 -42.44 8.30
C ARG A 11 10.21 -41.28 7.45
N VAL A 12 11.41 -41.38 6.87
CA VAL A 12 11.96 -40.33 5.99
C VAL A 12 11.10 -40.16 4.74
N GLN A 13 10.61 -41.26 4.15
CA GLN A 13 9.71 -41.19 2.99
C GLN A 13 8.38 -40.51 3.35
N GLN A 14 7.80 -40.83 4.51
CA GLN A 14 6.58 -40.18 5.00
C GLN A 14 6.79 -38.68 5.23
N LEU A 15 7.88 -38.28 5.89
CA LEU A 15 8.22 -36.87 6.10
C LEU A 15 8.43 -36.13 4.77
N ARG A 16 9.07 -36.77 3.79
CA ARG A 16 9.29 -36.19 2.46
C ARG A 16 7.98 -36.03 1.68
N ALA A 17 7.01 -36.93 1.86
CA ALA A 17 5.67 -36.79 1.27
C ALA A 17 4.91 -35.62 1.91
N LEU A 18 4.91 -35.51 3.24
CA LEU A 18 4.29 -34.41 3.98
C LEU A 18 4.93 -33.07 3.60
N ARG A 19 6.25 -33.00 3.52
CA ARG A 19 6.98 -31.79 3.11
C ARG A 19 6.59 -31.32 1.71
N ARG A 20 6.44 -32.24 0.74
CA ARG A 20 6.01 -31.90 -0.62
C ARG A 20 4.56 -31.42 -0.72
N ARG A 21 3.70 -31.86 0.21
CA ARG A 21 2.32 -31.36 0.30
C ARG A 21 2.29 -29.98 0.94
N TRP A 22 2.99 -29.81 2.05
CA TRP A 22 3.15 -28.52 2.72
C TRP A 22 3.71 -27.44 1.79
N LEU A 23 4.74 -27.75 1.00
CA LEU A 23 5.32 -26.80 0.04
C LEU A 23 4.32 -26.38 -1.05
N ARG A 24 3.45 -27.29 -1.51
CA ARG A 24 2.38 -26.95 -2.46
C ARG A 24 1.30 -26.09 -1.82
N ASP A 25 0.97 -26.35 -0.56
CA ASP A 25 -0.01 -25.55 0.18
C ASP A 25 0.50 -24.12 0.50
N GLN A 26 1.81 -23.88 0.39
CA GLN A 26 2.44 -22.55 0.49
C GLN A 26 2.45 -21.78 -0.83
N GLU A 27 2.12 -22.42 -1.96
CA GLU A 27 1.97 -21.69 -3.22
C GLU A 27 0.71 -20.82 -3.12
N LEU A 28 0.93 -19.51 -2.94
CA LEU A 28 -0.16 -18.56 -2.79
C LEU A 28 -1.03 -18.58 -4.04
N SER A 29 -2.34 -18.78 -3.86
CA SER A 29 -3.31 -18.60 -4.94
C SER A 29 -3.29 -17.14 -5.40
N PRO A 30 -3.43 -16.85 -6.71
CA PRO A 30 -3.54 -15.48 -7.22
C PRO A 30 -4.69 -14.67 -6.63
N ARG A 31 -5.64 -15.34 -5.95
CA ARG A 31 -6.77 -14.74 -5.25
C ARG A 31 -6.36 -14.38 -3.83
N GLU A 32 -5.49 -13.39 -3.72
CA GLU A 32 -5.24 -12.74 -2.44
C GLU A 32 -6.51 -12.01 -1.97
N PRO A 33 -6.80 -12.00 -0.67
CA PRO A 33 -7.81 -11.13 -0.10
C PRO A 33 -7.34 -9.68 -0.27
N VAL A 34 -7.74 -9.06 -1.38
CA VAL A 34 -7.49 -7.65 -1.62
C VAL A 34 -8.28 -6.87 -0.58
N LEU A 35 -7.62 -5.95 0.12
CA LEU A 35 -8.31 -5.01 0.99
C LEU A 35 -9.42 -4.32 0.19
N PRO A 36 -10.60 -4.10 0.79
CA PRO A 36 -11.68 -3.42 0.09
C PRO A 36 -11.15 -2.07 -0.43
N PRO A 37 -11.55 -1.67 -1.65
CA PRO A 37 -11.07 -0.43 -2.24
C PRO A 37 -11.31 0.72 -1.28
N ARG A 38 -10.28 1.54 -1.07
CA ARG A 38 -10.32 2.65 -0.11
C ARG A 38 -11.48 3.57 -0.47
N ARG A 39 -12.37 3.84 0.50
CA ARG A 39 -13.46 4.81 0.32
C ARG A 39 -12.85 6.20 0.17
N LEU A 40 -12.76 6.68 -1.06
CA LEU A 40 -12.32 8.04 -1.35
C LEU A 40 -13.45 9.01 -0.97
N GLY A 41 -13.08 10.15 -0.36
CA GLY A 41 -14.03 11.25 -0.15
C GLY A 41 -14.48 11.85 -1.49
N PRO A 42 -15.54 12.68 -1.50
CA PRO A 42 -16.15 13.20 -2.73
C PRO A 42 -15.15 13.96 -3.62
N VAL A 43 -14.26 14.76 -3.00
CA VAL A 43 -13.21 15.52 -3.72
C VAL A 43 -12.15 14.58 -4.29
N ALA A 44 -11.74 13.56 -3.53
CA ALA A 44 -10.73 12.61 -3.99
C ALA A 44 -11.27 11.72 -5.13
N ALA A 45 -12.53 11.29 -5.04
CA ALA A 45 -13.23 10.55 -6.09
C ALA A 45 -13.41 11.40 -7.36
N PHE A 46 -13.68 12.70 -7.22
CA PHE A 46 -13.71 13.63 -8.35
C PHE A 46 -12.35 13.67 -9.07
N TRP A 47 -11.25 13.85 -8.33
CA TRP A 47 -9.92 13.91 -8.93
C TRP A 47 -9.54 12.60 -9.61
N GLU A 48 -9.85 11.45 -9.00
CA GLU A 48 -9.60 10.13 -9.61
C GLU A 48 -10.34 9.98 -10.96
N ARG A 49 -11.63 10.36 -11.01
CA ARG A 49 -12.44 10.33 -12.23
C ARG A 49 -11.97 11.35 -13.27
N PHE A 50 -11.57 12.55 -12.83
CA PHE A 50 -11.08 13.60 -13.72
C PHE A 50 -9.79 13.17 -14.43
N LEU A 51 -8.93 12.44 -13.72
CA LEU A 51 -7.67 11.90 -14.24
C LEU A 51 -7.86 10.63 -15.10
N GLN A 52 -9.03 9.98 -15.08
CA GLN A 52 -9.29 8.67 -15.72
C GLN A 52 -9.61 8.67 -17.22
N PRO A 53 -9.25 9.73 -17.95
CA PRO A 53 -8.52 9.55 -19.20
C PRO A 53 -7.20 10.29 -19.06
N GLY A 54 -6.08 9.56 -19.13
CA GLY A 54 -4.71 10.02 -18.86
C GLY A 54 -4.15 11.07 -19.83
N ARG A 55 -4.93 12.11 -20.16
CA ARG A 55 -4.50 13.22 -20.99
C ARG A 55 -3.45 14.03 -20.21
N PRO A 56 -2.31 14.39 -20.83
CA PRO A 56 -1.20 15.02 -20.13
C PRO A 56 -1.57 16.37 -19.48
N TRP A 57 -2.45 17.15 -20.12
CA TRP A 57 -2.91 18.44 -19.58
C TRP A 57 -3.66 18.30 -18.24
N ARG A 58 -4.44 17.22 -18.05
CA ARG A 58 -5.19 16.99 -16.80
C ARG A 58 -4.25 16.70 -15.64
N GLN A 59 -3.19 15.95 -15.92
CA GLN A 59 -2.14 15.68 -14.93
C GLN A 59 -1.38 16.96 -14.56
N GLN A 60 -1.13 17.85 -15.52
CA GLN A 60 -0.46 19.12 -15.27
C GLN A 60 -1.32 20.04 -14.37
N VAL A 61 -2.62 20.14 -14.64
CA VAL A 61 -3.56 20.90 -13.78
C VAL A 61 -3.60 20.32 -12.37
N HIS A 62 -3.69 18.99 -12.25
CA HIS A 62 -3.71 18.33 -10.94
C HIS A 62 -2.41 18.58 -10.16
N LYS A 63 -1.24 18.53 -10.83
CA LYS A 63 0.05 18.87 -10.20
C LYS A 63 0.06 20.31 -9.72
N PHE A 64 -0.39 21.26 -10.54
CA PHE A 64 -0.44 22.67 -10.14
C PHE A 64 -1.35 22.89 -8.93
N TYR A 65 -2.52 22.26 -8.91
CA TYR A 65 -3.43 22.29 -7.76
C TYR A 65 -2.78 21.73 -6.49
N GLN A 66 -2.10 20.57 -6.58
CA GLN A 66 -1.41 19.98 -5.44
C GLN A 66 -0.28 20.87 -4.91
N THR A 67 0.55 21.41 -5.81
CA THR A 67 1.63 22.33 -5.42
C THR A 67 1.07 23.60 -4.78
N GLY A 68 0.02 24.20 -5.35
CA GLY A 68 -0.64 25.38 -4.78
C GLY A 68 -1.21 25.12 -3.39
N SER A 69 -1.91 23.99 -3.21
CA SER A 69 -2.43 23.58 -1.90
C SER A 69 -1.32 23.38 -0.87
N PHE A 70 -0.20 22.77 -1.26
CA PHE A 70 0.97 22.60 -0.40
C PHE A 70 1.54 23.95 0.05
N VAL A 71 1.78 24.88 -0.89
CA VAL A 71 2.31 26.21 -0.57
C VAL A 71 1.37 26.97 0.36
N MET A 72 0.06 26.95 0.07
CA MET A 72 -0.94 27.61 0.90
C MET A 72 -0.96 27.07 2.33
N LEU A 73 -1.08 25.75 2.48
CA LEU A 73 -1.28 25.11 3.78
C LEU A 73 -0.01 24.98 4.61
N ARG A 74 1.14 24.76 3.98
CA ARG A 74 2.41 24.49 4.69
C ARG A 74 3.37 25.65 4.73
N VAL A 75 3.19 26.66 3.88
CA VAL A 75 4.08 27.84 3.86
C VAL A 75 3.30 29.07 4.28
N LEU A 76 2.23 29.40 3.55
CA LEU A 76 1.55 30.67 3.73
C LEU A 76 0.83 30.76 5.07
N LEU A 77 0.01 29.77 5.41
CA LEU A 77 -0.74 29.72 6.68
C LEU A 77 0.19 29.76 7.92
N PRO A 78 1.24 28.91 8.01
CA PRO A 78 2.17 28.97 9.14
C PRO A 78 2.95 30.28 9.19
N ALA A 79 3.43 30.79 8.05
CA ALA A 79 4.11 32.08 8.01
C ALA A 79 3.21 33.20 8.51
N TRP A 80 1.94 33.21 8.11
CA TRP A 80 0.97 34.20 8.55
C TRP A 80 0.70 34.09 10.05
N ALA A 81 0.55 32.87 10.58
CA ALA A 81 0.42 32.63 12.02
C ALA A 81 1.63 33.14 12.80
N VAL A 82 2.86 32.92 12.30
CA VAL A 82 4.08 33.46 12.92
C VAL A 82 4.09 34.99 12.89
N THR A 83 3.77 35.61 11.75
CA THR A 83 3.72 37.08 11.67
C THR A 83 2.67 37.67 12.60
N TYR A 84 1.53 37.00 12.77
CA TYR A 84 0.50 37.39 13.71
C TYR A 84 1.00 37.28 15.15
N PHE A 85 1.66 36.17 15.49
CA PHE A 85 2.25 35.98 16.81
C PHE A 85 3.25 37.08 17.13
N LEU A 86 4.20 37.35 16.23
CA LEU A 86 5.21 38.41 16.39
C LEU A 86 4.58 39.79 16.57
N LYS A 87 3.46 40.08 15.89
CA LYS A 87 2.80 41.39 15.96
C LYS A 87 2.13 41.68 17.32
N TYR A 88 1.66 40.64 18.02
CA TYR A 88 0.83 40.80 19.21
C TYR A 88 1.44 40.25 20.49
N HIS A 89 2.51 39.44 20.41
CA HIS A 89 3.14 38.78 21.56
C HIS A 89 4.58 39.24 21.80
N ILE A 90 5.17 40.02 20.89
CA ILE A 90 6.45 40.74 21.07
C ILE A 90 6.14 42.23 21.00
#